data_AF-A0A0N4TE66-F1
#
_entry.id   AF-A0A0N4TE66-F1
#
_cell.length_a   1.000
_cell.length_b   1.000
_cell.length_c   1.000
_cell.angle_alpha   90.00
_cell.angle_beta   90.00
_cell.angle_gamma   90.00
#
_symmetry.space_group_name_H-M   'P 1'
#
loop_
_entity.id
_entity.type
_entity.pdbx_description
1 polymer ?
#
loop_
_entity_poly.entity_id
_entity_poly.type
_entity_poly.pdbx_seq_one_letter_code
_entity_poly.pdbx_strand_id
1 'polypeptide(L)'
;MSTPMQVVTLLNDLYMAFDGVVDNFKVYKVETIGDAYMVVSGLPERHNHHASQIAQMSLALLHKVKNFVIRHRPNEQLKLRIGIHSGPVVAGVVGCKMPRYCLFGDTVNTSSRMESTGLPLRIHVSSHTKTILNKEDPGFQLVLR
;
A
#
# COMPACT_ATOMS: atom_id res chain seq x y z
N MET A 1 19.87 10.14 -18.02
CA MET A 1 19.95 9.47 -16.69
C MET A 1 19.52 10.46 -15.63
N SER A 2 18.85 10.02 -14.57
CA SER A 2 18.41 10.91 -13.47
C SER A 2 19.54 11.11 -12.47
N THR A 3 19.72 12.33 -11.97
CA THR A 3 20.72 12.58 -10.91
C THR A 3 20.24 12.02 -9.56
N PRO A 4 21.14 11.69 -8.63
CA PRO A 4 20.73 11.22 -7.30
C PRO A 4 19.76 12.19 -6.61
N MET A 5 20.01 13.50 -6.74
CA MET A 5 19.14 14.52 -6.16
C MET A 5 17.74 14.52 -6.80
N GLN A 6 17.63 14.34 -8.13
CA GLN A 6 16.35 14.23 -8.82
C GLN A 6 15.55 13.01 -8.37
N VAL A 7 16.21 11.88 -8.06
CA VAL A 7 15.57 10.68 -7.53
C VAL A 7 15.06 10.92 -6.11
N VAL A 8 15.86 11.56 -5.25
CA VAL A 8 15.45 11.90 -3.89
C VAL A 8 14.25 12.84 -3.89
N THR A 9 14.26 13.89 -4.71
CA THR A 9 13.11 14.80 -4.85
C THR A 9 11.87 14.08 -5.36
N LEU A 10 12.02 13.18 -6.34
CA LEU A 10 10.91 12.36 -6.84
C LEU A 10 10.30 11.49 -5.73
N LEU A 11 11.13 10.78 -4.96
CA LEU A 11 10.67 9.93 -3.87
C LEU A 11 9.96 10.75 -2.79
N ASN A 12 10.51 11.91 -2.43
CA ASN A 12 9.91 12.79 -1.44
C ASN A 12 8.55 13.32 -1.91
N ASP A 13 8.45 13.83 -3.15
CA ASP A 13 7.19 14.30 -3.73
C ASP A 13 6.14 13.16 -3.78
N LEU A 14 6.57 11.94 -4.11
CA LEU A 14 5.71 10.77 -4.15
C LEU A 14 5.20 10.39 -2.76
N TYR A 15 6.08 10.31 -1.77
CA TYR A 15 5.70 9.96 -0.40
C TYR A 15 4.81 11.01 0.23
N MET A 16 5.07 12.31 0.01
CA MET A 16 4.17 13.38 0.45
C MET A 16 2.78 13.24 -0.19
N ALA A 17 2.71 12.89 -1.48
CA ALA A 17 1.43 12.67 -2.16
C ALA A 17 0.70 11.43 -1.62
N PHE A 18 1.42 10.38 -1.24
CA PHE A 18 0.83 9.16 -0.68
C PHE A 18 0.37 9.36 0.75
N ASP A 19 1.20 9.98 1.60
CA ASP A 19 0.88 10.26 2.99
C ASP A 19 -0.39 11.12 3.07
N GLY A 20 -0.52 12.16 2.23
CA GLY A 20 -1.75 12.96 2.17
C GLY A 20 -3.01 12.22 1.69
N VAL A 21 -2.87 11.09 0.99
CA VAL A 21 -4.00 10.19 0.68
C VAL A 21 -4.31 9.30 1.87
N VAL A 22 -3.27 8.67 2.44
CA VAL A 22 -3.33 7.74 3.57
C VAL A 22 -3.97 8.36 4.80
N ASP A 23 -3.70 9.64 5.08
CA ASP A 23 -4.28 10.37 6.21
C ASP A 23 -5.82 10.46 6.18
N ASN A 24 -6.46 10.24 5.02
CA ASN A 24 -7.92 10.24 4.91
C ASN A 24 -8.56 8.88 5.25
N PHE A 25 -7.75 7.86 5.54
CA PHE A 25 -8.21 6.50 5.78
C PHE A 25 -7.76 6.00 7.15
N LYS A 26 -8.51 5.03 7.70
CA LYS A 26 -8.16 4.36 8.97
C LYS A 26 -7.12 3.27 8.74
N VAL A 27 -5.92 3.70 8.41
CA VAL A 27 -4.77 2.84 8.11
C VAL A 27 -3.54 3.34 8.86
N TYR A 28 -2.59 2.45 9.09
CA TYR A 28 -1.33 2.74 9.75
C TYR A 28 -0.17 2.47 8.78
N LYS A 29 0.73 3.44 8.63
CA LYS A 29 1.95 3.31 7.83
C LYS A 29 3.00 2.54 8.61
N VAL A 30 3.45 1.43 8.04
CA VAL A 30 4.49 0.57 8.63
C VAL A 30 5.84 1.02 8.09
N GLU A 31 6.89 0.93 8.89
CA GLU A 31 8.23 1.22 8.39
C GLU A 31 8.59 0.28 7.23
N THR A 32 9.01 0.90 6.12
CA THR A 32 9.23 0.26 4.83
C THR A 32 10.59 -0.44 4.77
N ILE A 33 10.65 -1.62 4.16
CA ILE A 33 11.92 -2.26 3.77
C ILE A 33 12.11 -2.05 2.26
N GLY A 34 13.16 -1.33 1.87
CA GLY A 34 13.47 -1.07 0.46
C GLY A 34 12.60 0.03 -0.16
N ASP A 35 12.04 -0.23 -1.34
CA ASP A 35 11.22 0.69 -2.15
C ASP A 35 9.71 0.50 -1.95
N ALA A 36 9.29 -0.45 -1.11
CA ALA A 36 7.89 -0.78 -0.90
C ALA A 36 7.23 0.15 0.13
N TYR A 37 6.13 0.79 -0.26
CA TYR A 37 5.27 1.56 0.66
C TYR A 37 4.24 0.64 1.32
N MET A 38 4.45 0.32 2.61
CA MET A 38 3.63 -0.65 3.34
C MET A 38 2.67 0.04 4.31
N VAL A 39 1.40 -0.37 4.24
CA VAL A 39 0.32 0.11 5.10
C VAL A 39 -0.52 -1.05 5.58
N VAL A 40 -1.09 -0.92 6.78
CA VAL A 40 -1.93 -1.93 7.43
C VAL A 40 -3.20 -1.28 7.94
N SER A 41 -4.28 -2.04 8.06
CA SER A 41 -5.54 -1.59 8.65
C SER A 41 -6.03 -2.64 9.64
N GLY A 42 -6.74 -2.20 10.68
CA GLY A 42 -7.04 -3.04 11.86
C GLY A 42 -5.89 -3.16 12.87
N LEU A 43 -4.81 -2.38 12.69
CA LEU A 43 -3.70 -2.21 13.64
C LEU A 43 -3.24 -0.74 13.66
N PRO A 44 -2.77 -0.23 14.81
CA PRO A 44 -2.79 -0.85 16.13
C PRO A 44 -4.21 -0.96 16.72
N GLU A 45 -5.14 -0.13 16.22
CA GLU A 45 -6.55 -0.16 16.61
C GLU A 45 -7.34 -1.12 15.72
N ARG A 46 -8.04 -2.06 16.36
CA ARG A 46 -8.86 -3.04 15.66
C ARG A 46 -10.17 -2.42 15.20
N HIS A 47 -10.57 -2.71 13.96
CA HIS A 47 -11.91 -2.38 13.44
C HIS A 47 -12.37 -3.39 12.37
N ASN A 48 -13.67 -3.39 12.08
CA ASN A 48 -14.33 -4.38 11.21
C ASN A 48 -14.36 -4.01 9.72
N HIS A 49 -13.71 -2.92 9.33
CA HIS A 49 -13.75 -2.36 7.97
C HIS A 49 -12.33 -2.27 7.38
N HIS A 50 -11.44 -3.18 7.78
CA HIS A 50 -10.03 -3.07 7.43
C HIS A 50 -9.77 -3.35 5.94
N ALA A 51 -10.55 -4.24 5.33
CA ALA A 51 -10.37 -4.59 3.92
C ALA A 51 -10.89 -3.46 3.03
N SER A 52 -12.05 -2.89 3.36
CA SER A 52 -12.63 -1.76 2.63
C SER A 52 -11.77 -0.51 2.72
N GLN A 53 -11.24 -0.17 3.89
CA GLN A 53 -10.34 0.98 4.05
C GLN A 53 -9.09 0.85 3.16
N ILE A 54 -8.43 -0.31 3.17
CA ILE A 54 -7.25 -0.54 2.33
C ILE A 54 -7.62 -0.55 0.84
N ALA A 55 -8.76 -1.12 0.46
CA ALA A 55 -9.21 -1.14 -0.93
C ALA A 55 -9.54 0.26 -1.47
N GLN A 56 -10.25 1.08 -0.69
CA GLN A 56 -10.59 2.46 -1.04
C GLN A 56 -9.32 3.33 -1.13
N MET A 57 -8.43 3.22 -0.15
CA MET A 57 -7.13 3.90 -0.16
C MET A 57 -6.29 3.49 -1.39
N SER A 58 -6.28 2.21 -1.73
CA SER A 58 -5.54 1.71 -2.90
C SER A 58 -6.07 2.29 -4.22
N LEU A 59 -7.40 2.43 -4.36
CA LEU A 59 -8.02 3.11 -5.49
C LEU A 59 -7.64 4.59 -5.54
N ALA A 60 -7.66 5.28 -4.40
CA ALA A 60 -7.28 6.68 -4.29
C ALA A 60 -5.81 6.92 -4.65
N LEU A 61 -4.90 6.07 -4.17
CA LEU A 61 -3.47 6.11 -4.52
C LEU A 61 -3.25 5.90 -6.02
N LEU A 62 -3.92 4.89 -6.61
CA LEU A 62 -3.81 4.61 -8.04
C LEU A 62 -4.33 5.77 -8.89
N HIS A 63 -5.42 6.43 -8.46
CA HIS A 63 -5.92 7.64 -9.10
C HIS A 63 -4.94 8.82 -8.96
N LYS A 64 -4.33 9.01 -7.78
CA LYS A 64 -3.34 10.06 -7.53
C LYS A 64 -2.10 9.89 -8.42
N VAL A 65 -1.59 8.66 -8.57
CA VAL A 65 -0.43 8.34 -9.40
C VAL A 65 -0.68 8.61 -10.88
N LYS A 66 -1.91 8.39 -11.38
CA LYS A 66 -2.23 8.68 -12.79
C LYS A 66 -1.98 10.13 -13.18
N ASN A 67 -2.19 11.05 -12.24
CA ASN A 67 -1.99 12.49 -12.44
C ASN A 67 -0.63 12.99 -11.92
N PHE A 68 0.22 12.10 -11.42
CA PHE A 68 1.52 12.47 -10.87
C PHE A 68 2.53 12.65 -12.00
N VAL A 69 3.14 13.84 -12.08
CA VAL A 69 4.13 14.19 -13.10
C VAL A 69 5.53 14.15 -12.50
N ILE A 70 6.42 13.37 -13.12
CA ILE A 70 7.83 13.31 -12.74
C ILE A 70 8.51 14.58 -13.27
N ARG A 71 8.87 15.51 -12.40
CA ARG A 71 9.44 16.83 -12.79
C ARG A 71 10.60 16.74 -13.77
N HIS A 72 11.51 15.79 -13.55
CA HIS A 72 12.70 15.61 -14.38
C HIS A 72 12.47 14.70 -15.60
N ARG A 73 11.28 14.09 -15.74
CA ARG A 73 10.86 13.23 -16.85
C ARG A 73 9.34 13.36 -17.08
N PRO A 74 8.85 14.50 -17.58
CA PRO A 74 7.42 14.77 -17.68
C PRO A 74 6.66 13.81 -18.62
N ASN A 75 7.37 13.16 -19.55
CA ASN A 75 6.79 12.21 -20.51
C ASN A 75 6.73 10.76 -19.97
N GLU A 76 7.31 10.49 -18.81
CA GLU A 76 7.26 9.17 -18.17
C GLU A 76 6.15 9.11 -17.13
N GLN A 77 5.35 8.04 -17.17
CA GLN A 77 4.32 7.78 -16.18
C GLN A 77 4.83 6.80 -15.13
N LEU A 78 4.63 7.15 -13.85
CA LEU A 78 4.91 6.26 -12.74
C LEU A 78 3.94 5.07 -12.75
N LYS A 79 4.48 3.85 -12.75
CA LYS A 79 3.70 2.61 -12.78
C LYS A 79 3.64 1.99 -11.39
N LEU A 80 2.60 2.32 -10.63
CA LEU A 80 2.37 1.73 -9.30
C LEU A 80 1.80 0.30 -9.43
N ARG A 81 2.30 -0.63 -8.61
CA ARG A 81 1.70 -1.95 -8.36
C ARG A 81 1.23 -1.99 -6.92
N ILE A 82 0.04 -2.53 -6.68
CA ILE A 82 -0.51 -2.66 -5.32
C ILE A 82 -0.94 -4.10 -5.11
N GLY A 83 -0.49 -4.71 -4.01
CA GLY A 83 -0.91 -6.04 -3.56
C GLY A 83 -1.65 -5.96 -2.24
N ILE A 84 -2.80 -6.63 -2.13
CA ILE A 84 -3.63 -6.65 -0.93
C ILE A 84 -3.88 -8.08 -0.48
N HIS A 85 -3.57 -8.35 0.78
CA HIS A 85 -3.91 -9.59 1.46
C HIS A 85 -4.38 -9.29 2.89
N SER A 86 -5.22 -10.17 3.43
CA SER A 86 -5.80 -10.08 4.77
C SER A 86 -5.54 -11.39 5.48
N GLY A 87 -5.16 -11.31 6.75
CA GLY A 87 -4.83 -12.49 7.54
C GLY A 87 -4.26 -12.10 8.91
N PRO A 88 -4.00 -13.09 9.77
CA PRO A 88 -3.40 -12.85 11.07
C PRO A 88 -1.96 -12.36 10.92
N VAL A 89 -1.54 -11.43 11.79
CA VAL A 89 -0.17 -10.90 11.81
C VAL A 89 0.26 -10.69 13.25
N VAL A 90 1.55 -10.88 13.50
CA VAL A 90 2.18 -10.54 14.78
C VAL A 90 2.78 -9.14 14.64
N ALA A 91 2.42 -8.24 15.55
CA ALA A 91 2.93 -6.88 15.56
C ALA A 91 3.66 -6.60 16.89
N GLY A 92 4.76 -5.87 16.84
CA GLY A 92 5.53 -5.54 18.03
C GLY A 92 6.57 -4.45 17.78
N VAL A 93 7.03 -3.82 18.86
CA VAL A 93 8.11 -2.83 18.80
C VAL A 93 9.45 -3.54 18.94
N VAL A 94 10.32 -3.38 17.94
CA VAL A 94 11.66 -4.00 17.90
C VAL A 94 12.73 -2.93 18.01
N GLY A 95 13.73 -3.19 18.86
CA GLY A 95 14.91 -2.33 19.04
C GLY A 95 14.81 -1.42 20.26
N CYS A 96 15.88 -1.35 21.05
CA CYS A 96 15.92 -0.51 22.25
C CYS A 96 16.39 0.93 21.97
N LYS A 97 17.25 1.13 20.96
CA LYS A 97 17.81 2.46 20.60
C LYS A 97 16.99 3.19 19.54
N MET A 98 16.45 2.44 18.58
CA MET A 98 15.54 2.94 17.54
C MET A 98 14.34 1.99 17.49
N PRO A 99 13.33 2.21 18.34
CA PRO A 99 12.15 1.36 18.40
C PRO A 99 11.33 1.48 17.11
N ARG A 100 11.04 0.33 16.48
CA ARG A 100 10.28 0.26 15.23
C ARG A 100 9.07 -0.64 15.40
N TYR A 101 7.91 -0.19 14.95
CA TYR A 101 6.72 -1.03 14.91
C TYR A 101 6.80 -1.97 13.72
N CYS A 102 7.13 -3.24 13.98
CA CYS A 102 7.37 -4.26 12.97
C CYS A 102 6.18 -5.23 12.91
N LEU A 103 5.90 -5.69 11.69
CA LEU A 103 4.91 -6.72 11.41
C LEU A 103 5.60 -8.00 10.93
N PHE A 104 5.18 -9.14 11.46
CA PHE A 104 5.72 -10.46 11.14
C PHE A 104 4.60 -11.47 10.87
N GLY A 105 4.87 -12.42 9.98
CA GLY A 105 3.99 -13.55 9.69
C GLY A 105 3.72 -13.74 8.21
N ASP A 106 3.07 -14.86 7.88
CA ASP A 106 2.81 -15.26 6.49
C ASP A 106 1.90 -14.30 5.74
N THR A 107 1.08 -13.52 6.45
CA THR A 107 0.24 -12.48 5.86
C THR A 107 1.08 -11.41 5.17
N VAL A 108 2.21 -10.99 5.77
CA VAL A 108 3.14 -9.99 5.20
C VAL A 108 3.84 -10.55 3.97
N ASN A 109 4.29 -11.80 4.03
CA ASN A 109 4.93 -12.47 2.90
C ASN A 109 3.94 -12.66 1.74
N THR A 110 2.68 -13.00 2.05
CA THR A 110 1.63 -13.18 1.04
C THR A 110 1.20 -11.86 0.42
N SER A 111 1.10 -10.76 1.18
CA SER A 111 0.81 -9.44 0.62
C SER A 111 1.92 -8.98 -0.34
N SER A 112 3.19 -9.22 0.02
CA SER A 112 4.33 -8.97 -0.87
C SER A 112 4.27 -9.81 -2.15
N ARG A 113 3.85 -11.08 -2.07
CA ARG A 113 3.59 -11.90 -3.27
C ARG A 113 2.45 -11.36 -4.13
N MET A 114 1.38 -10.83 -3.53
CA MET A 114 0.29 -10.21 -4.29
C MET A 114 0.78 -8.98 -5.08
N GLU A 115 1.67 -8.16 -4.49
CA GLU A 115 2.26 -7.01 -5.19
C GLU A 115 3.18 -7.46 -6.33
N SER A 116 4.14 -8.34 -6.05
CA SER A 116 5.17 -8.74 -7.02
C SER A 116 4.62 -9.53 -8.21
N THR A 117 3.53 -10.29 -8.00
CA THR A 117 2.81 -10.96 -9.09
C THR A 117 1.76 -10.07 -9.76
N GLY A 118 1.53 -8.86 -9.26
CA GLY A 118 0.56 -7.90 -9.78
C GLY A 118 0.96 -7.27 -11.11
N LEU A 119 -0.03 -6.77 -11.84
CA LEU A 119 0.21 -6.02 -13.08
C LEU A 119 0.44 -4.53 -12.79
N PRO A 120 1.25 -3.82 -13.59
CA PRO A 120 1.40 -2.37 -13.49
C PRO A 120 0.05 -1.64 -13.56
N LEU A 121 -0.11 -0.61 -12.73
CA LEU A 121 -1.33 0.21 -12.63
C LEU A 121 -2.59 -0.60 -12.30
N ARG A 122 -2.44 -1.72 -11.59
CA ARG A 122 -3.55 -2.53 -11.07
C ARG A 122 -3.35 -2.87 -9.59
N ILE A 123 -4.48 -3.13 -8.94
CA ILE A 123 -4.55 -3.62 -7.57
C ILE A 123 -4.80 -5.13 -7.64
N HIS A 124 -3.89 -5.91 -7.08
CA HIS A 124 -3.99 -7.36 -7.02
C HIS A 124 -4.44 -7.79 -5.62
N VAL A 125 -5.54 -8.53 -5.56
CA VAL A 125 -6.21 -8.85 -4.30
C VAL A 125 -6.29 -10.37 -4.15
N SER A 126 -5.92 -10.87 -2.97
CA SER A 126 -6.07 -12.30 -2.66
C SER A 126 -7.54 -12.73 -2.56
N SER A 127 -7.83 -14.01 -2.81
CA SER A 127 -9.17 -14.59 -2.66
C SER A 127 -9.75 -14.42 -1.25
N HIS A 128 -8.89 -14.47 -0.22
CA HIS A 128 -9.29 -14.26 1.16
C HIS A 128 -9.78 -12.83 1.40
N THR A 129 -9.00 -11.83 0.98
CA THR A 129 -9.41 -10.42 1.06
C THR A 129 -10.67 -10.16 0.26
N LYS A 130 -10.83 -10.74 -0.94
CA LYS A 130 -12.06 -10.62 -1.74
C LYS A 130 -13.29 -11.04 -0.93
N THR A 131 -13.20 -12.16 -0.21
CA THR A 131 -14.31 -12.69 0.60
C THR A 131 -14.68 -11.74 1.74
N ILE A 132 -13.70 -11.12 2.37
CA ILE A 132 -13.92 -10.13 3.43
C ILE A 132 -14.51 -8.84 2.83
N LEU A 133 -13.93 -8.36 1.74
CA LEU A 133 -14.37 -7.13 1.08
C LEU A 133 -15.82 -7.24 0.60
N ASN A 134 -16.23 -8.37 0.04
CA ASN A 134 -17.63 -8.62 -0.35
C ASN A 134 -18.61 -8.54 0.84
N LYS A 135 -18.15 -8.78 2.07
CA LYS A 135 -18.97 -8.65 3.29
C LYS A 135 -18.96 -7.21 3.82
N GLU A 136 -17.82 -6.54 3.76
CA GLU A 136 -17.65 -5.17 4.28
C GLU A 136 -18.24 -4.11 3.33
N ASP A 137 -18.06 -4.27 2.03
CA ASP A 137 -18.47 -3.32 1.00
C ASP A 137 -18.72 -4.06 -0.34
N PRO A 138 -19.97 -4.40 -0.68
CA PRO A 138 -20.31 -5.12 -1.90
C PRO A 138 -20.19 -4.24 -3.17
N GLY A 139 -19.86 -2.95 -3.06
CA GLY A 139 -19.69 -2.05 -4.19
C GLY A 139 -18.43 -2.33 -5.03
N PHE A 140 -17.48 -3.10 -4.49
CA PHE A 140 -16.24 -3.42 -5.18
C PHE A 140 -16.42 -4.47 -6.28
N GLN A 141 -15.98 -4.13 -7.48
CA GLN A 141 -15.94 -5.05 -8.62
C GLN A 141 -14.55 -5.66 -8.77
N LEU A 142 -14.42 -6.95 -8.47
CA LEU A 142 -13.18 -7.70 -8.64
C LEU A 142 -13.29 -8.67 -9.81
N VAL A 143 -12.33 -8.60 -10.73
CA VAL A 143 -12.24 -9.51 -11.89
C VAL A 143 -11.22 -10.61 -11.57
N LEU A 144 -11.58 -11.86 -11.87
CA LEU A 144 -10.64 -12.98 -11.77
C LEU A 144 -9.56 -12.83 -12.84
N ARG A 145 -8.32 -13.10 -12.45
CA ARG A 145 -7.16 -13.09 -13.33
C ARG A 145 -7.15 -14.31 -14.23
#